data_AF-A0A5C5YLB9-F1
#
_entry.id   AF-A0A5C5YLB9-F1
#
_cell.length_a   1.000
_cell.length_b   1.000
_cell.length_c   1.000
_cell.angle_alpha   90.00
_cell.angle_beta   90.00
_cell.angle_gamma   90.00
#
_symmetry.space_group_name_H-M   'P 1'
#
loop_
_entity.id
_entity.type
_entity.pdbx_description
1 polymer ?
#
loop_
_entity_poly.entity_id
_entity_poly.type
_entity_poly.pdbx_seq_one_letter_code
_entity_poly.pdbx_strand_id
1 'polypeptide(L)'
;MKKLRLLAAGALLASPASAAITVDGTVDGGYGGPLAVQSVETNFGDSAGGNSGGGELDAGYATVQGGRLYVTLTGNIEPNFNKVSVFIDSKAGGENTLSGTPAYDSGNVSQNFGGLTFDAGFEADYHLFGRWGGGAFEVDFIDRAGGTSATVNGNGAAAAVGAGTPVQSGVVTPGDISLNAVGSALTQDLQFAFNNSNAAGVLGGTAAADPVAAAAVTTGLEFSIALADLGNPAPGSEILIHAAYGNGDNNYHSNQVLGGLAGGTGNLGGDGGGTFTGSLSGIDFNQFAGDQYFSVRVVPEPCALTLAVMAFALPLARCRRS
;
A
#
# COMPACT_ATOMS: atom_id res chain seq x y z
N MET A 1 -13.48 32.66 59.03
CA MET A 1 -12.65 31.66 58.32
C MET A 1 -13.11 31.61 56.86
N LYS A 2 -12.34 32.22 55.95
CA LYS A 2 -12.67 32.32 54.51
C LYS A 2 -12.39 30.97 53.84
N LYS A 3 -13.41 30.37 53.21
CA LYS A 3 -13.28 29.14 52.42
C LYS A 3 -12.54 29.46 51.11
N LEU A 4 -11.29 29.05 51.00
CA LEU A 4 -10.51 29.13 49.77
C LEU A 4 -10.99 28.01 48.83
N ARG A 5 -11.74 28.36 47.79
CA ARG A 5 -12.09 27.44 46.70
C ARG A 5 -10.90 27.39 45.75
N LEU A 6 -10.18 26.27 45.73
CA LEU A 6 -9.15 25.99 44.74
C LEU A 6 -9.86 25.67 43.42
N LEU A 7 -9.77 26.57 42.45
CA LEU A 7 -10.20 26.32 41.08
C LEU A 7 -9.06 25.56 40.39
N ALA A 8 -9.24 24.26 40.12
CA ALA A 8 -8.32 23.51 39.29
C ALA A 8 -8.56 23.93 37.83
N ALA A 9 -7.71 24.80 37.30
CA ALA A 9 -7.69 25.10 35.88
C ALA A 9 -7.01 23.93 35.15
N GLY A 10 -7.81 23.07 34.51
CA GLY A 10 -7.29 22.05 33.60
C GLY A 10 -6.78 22.74 32.33
N ALA A 11 -5.47 22.75 32.12
CA ALA A 11 -4.89 23.16 30.85
C ALA A 11 -5.21 22.07 29.81
N LEU A 12 -6.13 22.36 28.89
CA LEU A 12 -6.32 21.58 27.67
C LEU A 12 -5.05 21.73 26.83
N LEU A 13 -4.20 20.71 26.82
CA LEU A 13 -3.12 20.60 25.85
C LEU A 13 -3.77 20.43 24.48
N ALA A 14 -3.71 21.46 23.64
CA ALA A 14 -4.07 21.35 22.24
C ALA A 14 -3.08 20.38 21.58
N SER A 15 -3.55 19.19 21.24
CA SER A 15 -2.76 18.27 20.40
C SER A 15 -2.58 18.90 19.02
N PRO A 16 -1.39 18.80 18.39
CA PRO A 16 -1.22 19.27 17.03
C PRO A 16 -2.23 18.55 16.13
N ALA A 17 -2.99 19.32 15.35
CA ALA A 17 -3.86 18.77 14.33
C ALA A 17 -2.98 18.20 13.21
N SER A 18 -3.09 16.89 12.97
CA SER A 18 -2.49 16.28 11.77
C SER A 18 -3.27 16.77 10.56
N ALA A 19 -2.57 17.14 9.48
CA ALA A 19 -3.22 17.41 8.20
C ALA A 19 -4.00 16.15 7.78
N ALA A 20 -5.25 16.33 7.34
CA ALA A 20 -6.06 15.21 6.84
C ALA A 20 -5.53 14.80 5.47
N ILE A 21 -5.34 13.50 5.25
CA ILE A 21 -5.04 12.96 3.92
C ILE A 21 -6.31 12.96 3.07
N THR A 22 -6.20 13.49 1.86
CA THR A 22 -7.23 13.42 0.82
C THR A 22 -6.79 12.39 -0.20
N VAL A 23 -7.60 11.35 -0.41
CA VAL A 23 -7.32 10.32 -1.42
C VAL A 23 -7.68 10.87 -2.81
N ASP A 24 -6.70 11.46 -3.50
CA ASP A 24 -6.84 12.08 -4.83
C ASP A 24 -5.73 11.71 -5.84
N GLY A 25 -4.82 10.82 -5.44
CA GLY A 25 -3.71 10.34 -6.26
C GLY A 25 -2.46 11.21 -6.14
N THR A 26 -2.43 12.15 -5.18
CA THR A 26 -1.32 13.08 -4.95
C THR A 26 -0.79 12.94 -3.52
N VAL A 27 0.53 12.97 -3.37
CA VAL A 27 1.18 12.92 -2.05
C VAL A 27 0.90 14.21 -1.27
N ASP A 28 0.10 14.07 -0.22
CA ASP A 28 -0.16 15.12 0.76
C ASP A 28 1.01 15.29 1.76
N GLY A 29 1.15 16.52 2.30
CA GLY A 29 2.14 16.79 3.34
C GLY A 29 1.98 15.98 4.63
N GLY A 30 0.80 15.37 4.86
CA GLY A 30 0.54 14.50 6.01
C GLY A 30 1.23 13.13 5.95
N TYR A 31 1.70 12.69 4.78
CA TYR A 31 2.48 11.46 4.63
C TYR A 31 3.90 11.59 5.20
N GLY A 32 4.47 12.80 5.22
CA GLY A 32 5.88 13.01 5.52
C GLY A 32 6.77 12.73 4.31
N GLY A 33 7.99 12.24 4.54
CA GLY A 33 8.90 11.83 3.47
C GLY A 33 8.59 10.42 2.95
N PRO A 34 9.15 10.03 1.79
CA PRO A 34 8.98 8.68 1.25
C PRO A 34 9.56 7.63 2.19
N LEU A 35 8.85 6.50 2.32
CA LEU A 35 9.29 5.31 3.04
C LEU A 35 10.10 4.37 2.13
N ALA A 36 9.86 4.43 0.82
CA ALA A 36 10.64 3.77 -0.21
C ALA A 36 10.86 4.72 -1.39
N VAL A 37 12.02 4.61 -2.03
CA VAL A 37 12.35 5.34 -3.26
C VAL A 37 12.96 4.34 -4.23
N GLN A 38 12.55 4.41 -5.48
CA GLN A 38 13.04 3.53 -6.53
C GLN A 38 14.54 3.71 -6.74
N SER A 39 15.23 2.59 -6.86
CA SER A 39 16.69 2.53 -7.01
C SER A 39 17.13 2.09 -8.41
N VAL A 40 16.21 1.61 -9.25
CA VAL A 40 16.50 1.18 -10.62
C VAL A 40 15.56 1.82 -11.63
N GLU A 41 16.11 2.18 -12.80
CA GLU A 41 15.35 2.58 -13.99
C GLU A 41 14.31 1.53 -14.39
N THR A 42 13.26 1.92 -15.12
CA THR A 42 12.18 1.02 -15.53
C THR A 42 12.47 0.27 -16.83
N ASN A 43 12.26 -1.04 -16.83
CA ASN A 43 12.22 -1.86 -18.05
C ASN A 43 10.81 -2.06 -18.61
N PHE A 44 9.80 -1.46 -18.00
CA PHE A 44 8.42 -1.44 -18.51
C PHE A 44 8.09 -0.14 -19.25
N GLY A 45 9.12 0.67 -19.55
CA GLY A 45 9.01 1.93 -20.30
C GLY A 45 8.79 3.12 -19.36
N ASP A 46 9.58 4.16 -19.59
CA ASP A 46 9.50 5.46 -18.91
C ASP A 46 8.31 6.25 -19.45
N SER A 47 7.48 6.78 -18.55
CA SER A 47 6.26 7.47 -18.92
C SER A 47 6.50 8.96 -19.13
N ALA A 48 6.07 9.47 -20.28
CA ALA A 48 5.94 10.92 -20.50
C ALA A 48 4.64 11.51 -19.90
N GLY A 49 3.88 10.73 -19.13
CA GLY A 49 2.66 11.12 -18.43
C GLY A 49 1.37 11.08 -19.23
N GLY A 50 0.24 11.14 -18.51
CA GLY A 50 -1.10 11.10 -19.06
C GLY A 50 -1.50 9.70 -19.54
N ASN A 51 -1.82 9.57 -20.82
CA ASN A 51 -2.13 8.30 -21.48
C ASN A 51 -0.92 7.74 -22.26
N SER A 52 0.27 8.31 -22.04
CA SER A 52 1.49 7.88 -22.73
C SER A 52 1.90 6.48 -22.28
N GLY A 53 2.55 5.74 -23.18
CA GLY A 53 3.06 4.39 -22.88
C GLY A 53 4.14 4.42 -21.79
N GLY A 54 4.43 3.24 -21.24
CA GLY A 54 5.37 3.07 -20.14
C GLY A 54 4.70 3.01 -18.75
N GLY A 55 5.27 2.21 -17.86
CA GLY A 55 4.88 2.16 -16.46
C GLY A 55 6.07 1.95 -15.54
N GLU A 56 6.01 2.62 -14.40
CA GLU A 56 7.12 2.77 -13.46
C GLU A 56 6.61 3.08 -12.05
N LEU A 57 7.45 2.78 -11.07
CA LEU A 57 7.24 3.14 -9.67
C LEU A 57 8.40 4.02 -9.22
N ASP A 58 8.09 5.15 -8.59
CA ASP A 58 9.09 6.14 -8.18
C ASP A 58 9.31 6.14 -6.66
N ALA A 59 8.25 6.18 -5.86
CA ALA A 59 8.36 6.21 -4.41
C ALA A 59 7.10 5.67 -3.72
N GLY A 60 7.29 5.13 -2.52
CA GLY A 60 6.23 4.63 -1.64
C GLY A 60 6.09 5.52 -0.41
N TYR A 61 4.87 5.93 -0.13
CA TYR A 61 4.48 6.70 1.05
C TYR A 61 3.39 5.95 1.79
N ALA A 62 3.44 5.95 3.11
CA ALA A 62 2.34 5.45 3.92
C ALA A 62 2.25 6.16 5.26
N THR A 63 1.03 6.31 5.76
CA THR A 63 0.78 6.87 7.10
C THR A 63 -0.47 6.24 7.70
N VAL A 64 -0.54 6.23 9.03
CA VAL A 64 -1.71 5.77 9.76
C VAL A 64 -2.37 6.97 10.44
N GLN A 65 -3.63 7.24 10.07
CA GLN A 65 -4.40 8.36 10.59
C GLN A 65 -5.88 7.98 10.72
N GLY A 66 -6.53 8.35 11.82
CA GLY A 66 -7.98 8.18 11.99
C GLY A 66 -8.46 6.72 11.85
N GLY A 67 -7.68 5.76 12.35
CA GLY A 67 -7.98 4.33 12.25
C GLY A 67 -7.83 3.73 10.85
N ARG A 68 -7.14 4.42 9.93
CA ARG A 68 -6.92 3.97 8.55
C ARG A 68 -5.44 4.00 8.19
N LEU A 69 -5.05 3.05 7.34
CA LEU A 69 -3.81 3.09 6.59
C LEU A 69 -4.06 3.87 5.30
N TYR A 70 -3.19 4.83 5.01
CA TYR A 70 -3.11 5.56 3.75
C TYR A 70 -1.81 5.18 3.06
N VAL A 71 -1.85 4.92 1.76
CA VAL A 71 -0.67 4.55 0.96
C VAL A 71 -0.74 5.28 -0.37
N THR A 72 0.38 5.87 -0.79
CA THR A 72 0.59 6.40 -2.13
C THR A 72 1.81 5.76 -2.75
N LEU A 73 1.67 5.19 -3.93
CA LEU A 73 2.72 4.67 -4.78
C LEU A 73 2.83 5.59 -5.99
N THR A 74 3.87 6.40 -6.03
CA THR A 74 4.05 7.39 -7.10
C THR A 74 4.65 6.75 -8.35
N GLY A 75 4.36 7.33 -9.50
CA GLY A 75 4.76 6.84 -10.82
C GLY A 75 3.56 6.64 -11.75
N ASN A 76 3.70 5.73 -12.70
CA ASN A 76 2.78 5.59 -13.82
C ASN A 76 2.40 4.13 -14.09
N ILE A 77 1.17 3.94 -14.54
CA ILE A 77 0.67 2.65 -15.01
C ILE A 77 0.31 2.81 -16.49
N GLU A 78 0.84 1.91 -17.32
CA GLU A 78 0.57 1.88 -18.74
C GLU A 78 -0.86 1.34 -18.99
N PRO A 79 -1.65 1.89 -19.95
CA PRO A 79 -3.00 1.44 -20.23
C PRO A 79 -3.04 0.10 -21.02
N ASN A 80 -2.40 -0.95 -20.49
CA ASN A 80 -2.30 -2.28 -21.10
C ASN A 80 -2.67 -3.43 -20.14
N PHE A 81 -3.32 -3.11 -19.02
CA PHE A 81 -3.71 -4.04 -17.95
C PHE A 81 -2.55 -4.71 -17.20
N ASN A 82 -1.32 -4.18 -17.33
CA ASN A 82 -0.30 -4.40 -16.31
C ASN A 82 -0.79 -3.90 -14.94
N LYS A 83 -0.24 -4.48 -13.88
CA LYS A 83 -0.76 -4.37 -12.52
C LYS A 83 0.31 -3.95 -11.56
N VAL A 84 -0.02 -2.96 -10.73
CA VAL A 84 0.70 -2.76 -9.46
C VAL A 84 0.06 -3.70 -8.45
N SER A 85 0.87 -4.64 -7.96
CA SER A 85 0.50 -5.58 -6.89
C SER A 85 1.07 -5.06 -5.57
N VAL A 86 0.24 -4.98 -4.54
CA VAL A 86 0.57 -4.50 -3.20
C VAL A 86 0.19 -5.59 -2.21
N PHE A 87 1.19 -6.33 -1.76
CA PHE A 87 1.02 -7.29 -0.67
C PHE A 87 1.23 -6.58 0.67
N ILE A 88 0.38 -6.92 1.65
CA ILE A 88 0.39 -6.29 2.96
C ILE A 88 0.50 -7.40 4.02
N ASP A 89 1.51 -7.26 4.88
CA ASP A 89 1.68 -8.01 6.13
C ASP A 89 1.36 -7.05 7.28
N SER A 90 0.36 -7.39 8.08
CA SER A 90 -0.14 -6.50 9.15
C SER A 90 -0.56 -7.25 10.40
N LYS A 91 -0.56 -8.58 10.39
CA LYS A 91 -0.88 -9.42 11.54
C LYS A 91 -0.06 -10.71 11.44
N ALA A 92 0.00 -11.45 12.55
CA ALA A 92 0.65 -12.75 12.52
C ALA A 92 -0.09 -13.75 11.62
N GLY A 93 0.67 -14.51 10.83
CA GLY A 93 0.14 -15.41 9.82
C GLY A 93 0.47 -14.89 8.42
N GLY A 94 -0.25 -15.37 7.41
CA GLY A 94 0.03 -15.02 6.02
C GLY A 94 0.95 -16.02 5.33
N GLU A 95 1.51 -15.60 4.20
CA GLU A 95 2.36 -16.41 3.33
C GLU A 95 3.66 -15.67 2.99
N ASN A 96 4.82 -16.20 3.38
CA ASN A 96 6.11 -15.73 2.86
C ASN A 96 6.40 -16.28 1.45
N THR A 97 6.21 -17.58 1.25
CA THR A 97 6.14 -18.19 -0.09
C THR A 97 4.68 -18.39 -0.45
N LEU A 98 4.23 -17.75 -1.53
CA LEU A 98 2.84 -17.82 -1.95
C LEU A 98 2.50 -19.23 -2.45
N SER A 99 1.39 -19.78 -1.96
CA SER A 99 0.95 -21.14 -2.29
C SER A 99 0.40 -21.31 -3.70
N GLY A 100 -0.05 -20.22 -4.34
CA GLY A 100 -0.85 -20.26 -5.57
C GLY A 100 -2.26 -20.85 -5.38
N THR A 101 -2.70 -21.05 -4.13
CA THR A 101 -4.00 -21.66 -3.84
C THR A 101 -5.17 -20.68 -3.99
N PRO A 102 -5.16 -19.47 -3.38
CA PRO A 102 -6.23 -18.50 -3.56
C PRO A 102 -6.47 -18.19 -5.04
N ALA A 103 -7.72 -18.32 -5.47
CA ALA A 103 -8.14 -18.14 -6.85
C ALA A 103 -9.07 -16.93 -6.95
N TYR A 104 -8.47 -15.79 -7.30
CA TYR A 104 -9.14 -14.51 -7.53
C TYR A 104 -8.63 -13.85 -8.82
N ASP A 105 -9.28 -12.76 -9.22
CA ASP A 105 -8.99 -12.04 -10.47
C ASP A 105 -9.41 -12.80 -11.74
N SER A 106 -9.44 -12.10 -12.87
CA SER A 106 -9.86 -12.64 -14.17
C SER A 106 -9.03 -13.86 -14.54
N GLY A 107 -9.70 -14.97 -14.87
CA GLY A 107 -9.02 -16.23 -15.21
C GLY A 107 -8.25 -16.88 -14.07
N ASN A 108 -8.45 -16.45 -12.81
CA ASN A 108 -7.70 -16.93 -11.63
C ASN A 108 -6.18 -16.75 -11.77
N VAL A 109 -5.75 -15.69 -12.46
CA VAL A 109 -4.32 -15.41 -12.69
C VAL A 109 -3.52 -15.19 -11.40
N SER A 110 -4.18 -14.94 -10.28
CA SER A 110 -3.56 -14.95 -8.94
C SER A 110 -2.83 -16.26 -8.60
N GLN A 111 -3.20 -17.39 -9.20
CA GLN A 111 -2.51 -18.66 -8.97
C GLN A 111 -1.09 -18.67 -9.56
N ASN A 112 -0.80 -17.79 -10.53
CA ASN A 112 0.53 -17.65 -11.14
C ASN A 112 1.57 -17.07 -10.17
N PHE A 113 1.15 -16.48 -9.06
CA PHE A 113 2.04 -16.11 -7.95
C PHE A 113 2.62 -17.31 -7.19
N GLY A 114 2.06 -18.51 -7.36
CA GLY A 114 2.49 -19.69 -6.61
C GLY A 114 3.99 -19.95 -6.72
N GLY A 115 4.68 -20.00 -5.58
CA GLY A 115 6.13 -20.16 -5.45
C GLY A 115 6.92 -18.86 -5.31
N LEU A 116 6.35 -17.69 -5.62
CA LEU A 116 7.00 -16.40 -5.35
C LEU A 116 7.27 -16.30 -3.85
N THR A 117 8.51 -15.98 -3.49
CA THR A 117 8.97 -15.88 -2.10
C THR A 117 9.39 -14.46 -1.78
N PHE A 118 8.76 -13.86 -0.76
CA PHE A 118 9.13 -12.55 -0.23
C PHE A 118 10.39 -12.62 0.62
N ASP A 119 10.98 -11.46 0.91
CA ASP A 119 12.07 -11.33 1.86
C ASP A 119 11.74 -11.95 3.22
N ALA A 120 12.77 -12.46 3.90
CA ALA A 120 12.64 -12.99 5.24
C ALA A 120 12.02 -11.95 6.19
N GLY A 121 10.97 -12.36 6.90
CA GLY A 121 10.25 -11.50 7.84
C GLY A 121 9.00 -10.82 7.26
N PHE A 122 8.68 -11.07 5.98
CA PHE A 122 7.42 -10.64 5.36
C PHE A 122 6.50 -11.85 5.10
N GLU A 123 5.30 -11.84 5.66
CA GLU A 123 4.27 -12.88 5.48
C GLU A 123 2.96 -12.24 4.98
N ALA A 124 2.68 -12.33 3.67
CA ALA A 124 1.54 -11.64 3.08
C ALA A 124 0.20 -12.14 3.63
N ASP A 125 -0.54 -11.25 4.29
CA ASP A 125 -1.93 -11.48 4.72
C ASP A 125 -2.92 -11.13 3.61
N TYR A 126 -2.67 -10.00 2.94
CA TYR A 126 -3.59 -9.36 2.01
C TYR A 126 -2.92 -9.06 0.68
N HIS A 127 -3.74 -8.92 -0.36
CA HIS A 127 -3.30 -8.47 -1.68
C HIS A 127 -4.25 -7.40 -2.21
N LEU A 128 -3.74 -6.19 -2.39
CA LEU A 128 -4.38 -5.13 -3.16
C LEU A 128 -3.72 -5.04 -4.53
N PHE A 129 -4.48 -4.82 -5.58
CA PHE A 129 -3.89 -4.55 -6.89
C PHE A 129 -4.69 -3.53 -7.68
N GLY A 130 -3.96 -2.71 -8.42
CA GLY A 130 -4.50 -1.70 -9.32
C GLY A 130 -4.20 -2.05 -10.76
N ARG A 131 -5.18 -1.87 -11.66
CA ARG A 131 -5.02 -2.13 -13.10
C ARG A 131 -5.68 -1.07 -13.95
N TRP A 132 -5.11 -0.82 -15.13
CA TRP A 132 -5.66 0.15 -16.08
C TRP A 132 -5.52 -0.32 -17.53
N GLY A 133 -6.61 -0.25 -18.28
CA GLY A 133 -6.63 -0.51 -19.73
C GLY A 133 -6.96 0.72 -20.57
N GLY A 134 -6.77 1.93 -20.02
CA GLY A 134 -7.17 3.19 -20.67
C GLY A 134 -8.63 3.60 -20.42
N GLY A 135 -9.44 2.75 -19.78
CA GLY A 135 -10.79 3.05 -19.32
C GLY A 135 -10.83 3.55 -17.87
N ALA A 136 -11.77 3.02 -17.09
CA ALA A 136 -11.76 3.21 -15.64
C ALA A 136 -10.56 2.47 -15.02
N PHE A 137 -9.88 3.11 -14.06
CA PHE A 137 -8.89 2.46 -13.20
C PHE A 137 -9.61 1.55 -12.22
N GLU A 138 -9.10 0.34 -12.00
CA GLU A 138 -9.76 -0.67 -11.17
C GLU A 138 -8.86 -1.07 -10.00
N VAL A 139 -9.44 -1.19 -8.82
CA VAL A 139 -8.76 -1.64 -7.60
C VAL A 139 -9.52 -2.80 -7.00
N ASP A 140 -8.78 -3.83 -6.64
CA ASP A 140 -9.27 -5.01 -5.92
C ASP A 140 -8.45 -5.20 -4.64
N PHE A 141 -9.10 -5.64 -3.55
CA PHE A 141 -8.49 -5.96 -2.26
C PHE A 141 -8.97 -7.35 -1.80
N ILE A 142 -8.03 -8.23 -1.47
CA ILE A 142 -8.26 -9.64 -1.17
C ILE A 142 -7.66 -10.00 0.19
N ASP A 143 -8.44 -10.69 1.04
CA ASP A 143 -7.92 -11.42 2.20
C ASP A 143 -7.45 -12.80 1.73
N ARG A 144 -6.14 -13.04 1.73
CA ARG A 144 -5.56 -14.27 1.19
C ARG A 144 -5.77 -15.49 2.08
N ALA A 145 -6.26 -15.30 3.32
CA ALA A 145 -6.51 -16.37 4.28
C ALA A 145 -5.31 -17.33 4.47
N GLY A 146 -4.09 -16.78 4.44
CA GLY A 146 -2.83 -17.53 4.56
C GLY A 146 -2.63 -18.61 3.50
N GLY A 147 -3.24 -18.49 2.32
CA GLY A 147 -3.08 -19.47 1.24
C GLY A 147 -3.79 -20.80 1.44
N THR A 148 -4.61 -20.92 2.47
CA THR A 148 -5.18 -22.21 2.88
C THR A 148 -6.44 -22.60 2.11
N SER A 149 -7.01 -21.69 1.33
CA SER A 149 -8.29 -21.86 0.64
C SER A 149 -8.25 -21.26 -0.77
N ALA A 150 -8.84 -21.96 -1.73
CA ALA A 150 -9.01 -21.44 -3.09
C ALA A 150 -10.07 -20.33 -3.14
N THR A 151 -11.11 -20.44 -2.32
CA THR A 151 -12.16 -19.43 -2.19
C THR A 151 -11.80 -18.46 -1.08
N VAL A 152 -11.70 -17.18 -1.42
CA VAL A 152 -11.30 -16.11 -0.50
C VAL A 152 -12.31 -14.97 -0.52
N ASN A 153 -12.24 -14.13 0.51
CA ASN A 153 -13.00 -12.89 0.56
C ASN A 153 -12.25 -11.79 -0.19
N GLY A 154 -12.98 -10.90 -0.83
CA GLY A 154 -12.40 -9.82 -1.60
C GLY A 154 -13.42 -8.84 -2.13
N ASN A 155 -12.98 -7.61 -2.31
CA ASN A 155 -13.80 -6.53 -2.83
C ASN A 155 -13.07 -5.82 -3.98
N GLY A 156 -13.81 -5.32 -4.96
CA GLY A 156 -13.21 -4.61 -6.08
C GLY A 156 -14.18 -3.69 -6.78
N ALA A 157 -13.69 -2.53 -7.20
CA ALA A 157 -14.48 -1.54 -7.92
C ALA A 157 -13.63 -0.78 -8.95
N ALA A 158 -14.32 -0.22 -9.93
CA ALA A 158 -13.76 0.69 -10.92
C ALA A 158 -13.93 2.15 -10.49
N ALA A 159 -13.05 3.02 -10.95
CA ALA A 159 -13.13 4.45 -10.70
C ALA A 159 -14.45 5.00 -11.27
N ALA A 160 -15.18 5.74 -10.45
CA ALA A 160 -16.46 6.35 -10.81
C ALA A 160 -16.28 7.82 -11.22
N VAL A 161 -15.25 8.49 -10.71
CA VAL A 161 -14.93 9.89 -10.99
C VAL A 161 -13.71 9.93 -11.90
N GLY A 162 -13.77 10.74 -12.96
CA GLY A 162 -12.65 10.93 -13.89
C GLY A 162 -12.32 9.71 -14.76
N ALA A 163 -13.18 8.69 -14.79
CA ALA A 163 -12.97 7.45 -15.56
C ALA A 163 -12.56 7.71 -17.01
N GLY A 164 -11.48 7.06 -17.47
CA GLY A 164 -10.91 7.24 -18.81
C GLY A 164 -9.98 8.44 -18.96
N THR A 165 -9.78 9.24 -17.90
CA THR A 165 -8.79 10.33 -17.87
C THR A 165 -7.55 9.93 -17.05
N PRO A 166 -6.43 10.67 -17.12
CA PRO A 166 -5.27 10.41 -16.27
C PRO A 166 -5.50 10.58 -14.77
N VAL A 167 -6.58 11.25 -14.34
CA VAL A 167 -6.87 11.50 -12.92
C VAL A 167 -8.25 10.92 -12.60
N GLN A 168 -8.27 9.88 -11.78
CA GLN A 168 -9.47 9.12 -11.47
C GLN A 168 -9.57 8.83 -9.98
N SER A 169 -10.78 8.63 -9.49
CA SER A 169 -11.00 8.14 -8.13
C SER A 169 -12.26 7.30 -8.02
N GLY A 170 -12.29 6.47 -6.98
CA GLY A 170 -13.37 5.55 -6.70
C GLY A 170 -13.41 5.10 -5.25
N VAL A 171 -14.44 4.34 -4.95
CA VAL A 171 -14.65 3.73 -3.64
C VAL A 171 -15.00 2.27 -3.88
N VAL A 172 -14.31 1.38 -3.18
CA VAL A 172 -14.68 -0.02 -3.04
C VAL A 172 -15.48 -0.14 -1.75
N THR A 173 -16.77 -0.46 -1.85
CA THR A 173 -17.64 -0.63 -0.68
C THR A 173 -17.64 -2.10 -0.22
N PRO A 174 -18.06 -2.40 1.03
CA PRO A 174 -18.21 -3.78 1.50
C PRO A 174 -19.15 -4.66 0.65
N GLY A 175 -20.04 -4.06 -0.14
CA GLY A 175 -20.93 -4.80 -1.05
C GLY A 175 -20.31 -5.16 -2.39
N ASP A 176 -19.21 -4.53 -2.78
CA ASP A 176 -18.58 -4.67 -4.10
C ASP A 176 -17.68 -5.91 -4.12
N ILE A 177 -18.27 -7.11 -4.17
CA ILE A 177 -17.51 -8.37 -4.15
C ILE A 177 -16.65 -8.49 -5.41
N SER A 178 -15.36 -8.73 -5.22
CA SER A 178 -14.38 -8.89 -6.31
C SER A 178 -14.65 -10.14 -7.15
N LEU A 179 -14.12 -10.16 -8.38
CA LEU A 179 -14.23 -11.31 -9.27
C LEU A 179 -13.60 -12.56 -8.63
N ASN A 180 -14.38 -13.65 -8.62
CA ASN A 180 -14.06 -14.95 -8.02
C ASN A 180 -13.93 -14.97 -6.47
N ALA A 181 -14.16 -13.84 -5.79
CA ALA A 181 -14.32 -13.82 -4.34
C ALA A 181 -15.70 -14.34 -3.92
N VAL A 182 -15.78 -14.91 -2.71
CA VAL A 182 -17.02 -15.51 -2.17
C VAL A 182 -17.68 -14.69 -1.06
N GLY A 183 -17.08 -13.58 -0.66
CA GLY A 183 -17.54 -12.71 0.42
C GLY A 183 -16.71 -11.43 0.52
N SER A 184 -17.12 -10.53 1.41
CA SER A 184 -16.44 -9.25 1.61
C SER A 184 -15.23 -9.42 2.53
N ALA A 185 -14.09 -8.86 2.12
CA ALA A 185 -12.92 -8.62 2.98
C ALA A 185 -13.02 -7.28 3.72
N LEU A 186 -13.88 -6.37 3.24
CA LEU A 186 -14.06 -5.03 3.80
C LEU A 186 -15.27 -4.95 4.74
N THR A 187 -15.13 -4.18 5.82
CA THR A 187 -16.22 -3.74 6.70
C THR A 187 -16.52 -2.25 6.56
N GLN A 188 -15.62 -1.49 5.95
CA GLN A 188 -15.75 -0.07 5.65
C GLN A 188 -15.31 0.20 4.20
N ASP A 189 -15.66 1.38 3.70
CA ASP A 189 -15.24 1.81 2.38
C ASP A 189 -13.71 1.87 2.28
N LEU A 190 -13.14 1.32 1.21
CA LEU A 190 -11.78 1.56 0.76
C LEU A 190 -11.83 2.65 -0.32
N GLN A 191 -11.14 3.76 -0.08
CA GLN A 191 -11.07 4.85 -1.06
C GLN A 191 -9.82 4.67 -1.90
N PHE A 192 -9.89 4.96 -3.19
CA PHE A 192 -8.71 4.96 -4.04
C PHE A 192 -8.75 6.09 -5.06
N ALA A 193 -7.57 6.49 -5.50
CA ALA A 193 -7.35 7.44 -6.56
C ALA A 193 -6.14 7.04 -7.40
N PHE A 194 -6.12 7.53 -8.63
CA PHE A 194 -5.11 7.24 -9.62
C PHE A 194 -4.81 8.52 -10.38
N ASN A 195 -3.57 9.00 -10.30
CA ASN A 195 -3.11 10.21 -10.97
C ASN A 195 -1.88 9.88 -11.83
N ASN A 196 -2.12 9.51 -13.08
CA ASN A 196 -1.11 9.13 -14.05
C ASN A 196 -0.45 10.33 -14.76
N SER A 197 -0.51 11.53 -14.18
CA SER A 197 -0.01 12.75 -14.84
C SER A 197 1.50 12.95 -14.76
N ASN A 198 2.22 12.10 -14.01
CA ASN A 198 3.66 12.19 -13.84
C ASN A 198 4.41 12.00 -15.19
N ALA A 199 5.43 12.84 -15.42
CA ALA A 199 6.29 12.81 -16.60
C ALA A 199 7.78 12.99 -16.22
N ALA A 200 8.10 12.69 -14.96
CA ALA A 200 9.41 12.82 -14.35
C ALA A 200 9.68 11.57 -13.49
N GLY A 201 10.80 11.52 -12.78
CA GLY A 201 11.12 10.39 -11.91
C GLY A 201 12.23 9.53 -12.47
N VAL A 202 12.06 8.22 -12.42
CA VAL A 202 13.02 7.28 -13.00
C VAL A 202 13.03 7.36 -14.54
N LEU A 203 14.09 6.82 -15.14
CA LEU A 203 14.24 6.76 -16.60
C LEU A 203 14.04 5.32 -17.10
N GLY A 204 13.98 5.16 -18.42
CA GLY A 204 13.89 3.84 -19.05
C GLY A 204 15.24 3.15 -19.13
N GLY A 205 15.34 1.94 -18.58
CA GLY A 205 16.57 1.15 -18.59
C GLY A 205 16.71 0.23 -17.40
N THR A 206 17.95 -0.09 -17.07
CA THR A 206 18.32 -0.89 -15.90
C THR A 206 19.38 -0.21 -15.04
N ALA A 207 19.80 1.02 -15.36
CA ALA A 207 20.82 1.68 -14.54
C ALA A 207 20.26 2.03 -13.16
N ALA A 208 21.14 2.45 -12.25
CA ALA A 208 20.69 3.02 -10.99
C ALA A 208 19.87 4.28 -11.26
N ALA A 209 18.67 4.36 -10.68
CA ALA A 209 17.82 5.54 -10.78
C ALA A 209 18.39 6.72 -9.99
N ASP A 210 18.01 7.95 -10.37
CA ASP A 210 18.26 9.13 -9.53
C ASP A 210 17.22 9.16 -8.39
N PRO A 211 17.63 8.93 -7.13
CA PRO A 211 16.69 8.88 -6.01
C PRO A 211 16.06 10.24 -5.69
N VAL A 212 16.72 11.35 -6.06
CA VAL A 212 16.15 12.70 -5.86
C VAL A 212 15.05 12.96 -6.88
N ALA A 213 15.25 12.52 -8.13
CA ALA A 213 14.22 12.64 -9.17
C ALA A 213 13.01 11.75 -8.84
N ALA A 214 13.23 10.49 -8.48
CA ALA A 214 12.17 9.56 -8.09
C ALA A 214 11.36 10.09 -6.89
N ALA A 215 12.04 10.53 -5.82
CA ALA A 215 11.36 11.10 -4.64
C ALA A 215 10.62 12.42 -4.92
N ALA A 216 10.93 13.12 -6.01
CA ALA A 216 10.25 14.35 -6.40
C ALA A 216 8.90 14.10 -7.10
N VAL A 217 8.62 12.86 -7.52
CA VAL A 217 7.31 12.49 -8.07
C VAL A 217 6.30 12.43 -6.93
N THR A 218 5.15 13.07 -7.12
CA THR A 218 4.11 13.20 -6.11
C THR A 218 2.76 12.64 -6.57
N THR A 219 2.68 12.02 -7.74
CA THR A 219 1.41 11.52 -8.30
C THR A 219 1.50 10.04 -8.63
N GLY A 220 0.39 9.31 -8.46
CA GLY A 220 0.32 7.88 -8.80
C GLY A 220 -0.94 7.20 -8.24
N LEU A 221 -0.80 5.94 -7.84
CA LEU A 221 -1.85 5.17 -7.16
C LEU A 221 -1.90 5.56 -5.69
N GLU A 222 -3.07 5.93 -5.18
CA GLU A 222 -3.31 6.20 -3.77
C GLU A 222 -4.52 5.42 -3.26
N PHE A 223 -4.47 4.92 -2.04
CA PHE A 223 -5.62 4.32 -1.38
C PHE A 223 -5.64 4.54 0.13
N SER A 224 -6.84 4.40 0.71
CA SER A 224 -7.01 4.27 2.16
C SER A 224 -7.87 3.08 2.52
N ILE A 225 -7.45 2.34 3.54
CA ILE A 225 -8.15 1.16 4.06
C ILE A 225 -8.23 1.23 5.58
N ALA A 226 -9.33 0.76 6.16
CA ALA A 226 -9.48 0.72 7.61
C ALA A 226 -8.51 -0.29 8.24
N LEU A 227 -7.89 0.06 9.36
CA LEU A 227 -7.06 -0.90 10.10
C LEU A 227 -7.87 -2.12 10.57
N ALA A 228 -9.17 -1.94 10.81
CA ALA A 228 -10.08 -3.04 11.16
C ALA A 228 -10.17 -4.12 10.06
N ASP A 229 -9.98 -3.74 8.79
CA ASP A 229 -9.98 -4.67 7.65
C ASP A 229 -8.60 -5.32 7.44
N LEU A 230 -7.56 -4.77 8.09
CA LEU A 230 -6.18 -5.29 8.13
C LEU A 230 -5.88 -6.10 9.42
N GLY A 231 -6.91 -6.65 10.06
CA GLY A 231 -6.72 -7.43 11.30
C GLY A 231 -6.47 -6.59 12.55
N ASN A 232 -6.67 -5.28 12.47
CA ASN A 232 -6.55 -4.31 13.55
C ASN A 232 -5.17 -4.35 14.25
N PRO A 233 -4.08 -4.07 13.50
CA PRO A 233 -2.73 -4.08 14.05
C PRO A 233 -2.61 -3.15 15.26
N ALA A 234 -1.94 -3.63 16.30
CA ALA A 234 -1.87 -2.94 17.58
C ALA A 234 -0.99 -1.67 17.50
N PRO A 235 -1.32 -0.60 18.25
CA PRO A 235 -0.44 0.57 18.31
C PRO A 235 0.99 0.19 18.69
N GLY A 236 1.95 0.65 17.87
CA GLY A 236 3.37 0.35 17.99
C GLY A 236 3.86 -0.82 17.15
N SER A 237 2.98 -1.61 16.52
CA SER A 237 3.38 -2.58 15.49
C SER A 237 3.70 -1.90 14.16
N GLU A 238 4.34 -2.63 13.27
CA GLU A 238 4.60 -2.23 11.89
C GLU A 238 3.57 -2.90 10.97
N ILE A 239 3.20 -2.21 9.89
CA ILE A 239 2.56 -2.79 8.72
C ILE A 239 3.61 -2.79 7.62
N LEU A 240 3.90 -3.95 7.04
CA LEU A 240 4.86 -4.09 5.95
C LEU A 240 4.13 -4.11 4.61
N ILE A 241 4.71 -3.46 3.61
CA ILE A 241 4.13 -3.29 2.28
C ILE A 241 5.17 -3.68 1.23
N HIS A 242 4.88 -4.72 0.45
CA HIS A 242 5.63 -5.10 -0.74
C HIS A 242 4.84 -4.65 -1.97
N ALA A 243 5.38 -3.70 -2.72
CA ALA A 243 4.72 -3.18 -3.93
C ALA A 243 5.59 -3.44 -5.17
N ALA A 244 5.04 -4.18 -6.13
CA ALA A 244 5.73 -4.58 -7.35
C ALA A 244 4.85 -4.37 -8.59
N TYR A 245 5.46 -3.99 -9.71
CA TYR A 245 4.78 -3.85 -11.00
C TYR A 245 5.01 -5.07 -11.88
N GLY A 246 3.94 -5.61 -12.46
CA GLY A 246 3.98 -6.82 -13.26
C GLY A 246 2.93 -6.82 -14.36
N ASN A 247 2.91 -7.89 -15.15
CA ASN A 247 1.96 -8.02 -16.24
C ASN A 247 0.56 -8.42 -15.76
N GLY A 248 -0.43 -8.26 -16.66
CA GLY A 248 -1.83 -8.56 -16.35
C GLY A 248 -2.12 -10.01 -15.95
N ASP A 249 -1.29 -10.96 -16.37
CA ASP A 249 -1.46 -12.39 -16.04
C ASP A 249 -0.72 -12.79 -14.75
N ASN A 250 -0.08 -11.87 -14.03
CA ASN A 250 0.70 -12.15 -12.82
C ASN A 250 1.75 -13.26 -13.02
N ASN A 251 2.38 -13.33 -14.19
CA ASN A 251 3.36 -14.36 -14.55
C ASN A 251 4.64 -13.79 -15.18
N TYR A 252 4.79 -12.47 -15.14
CA TYR A 252 6.00 -11.74 -15.48
C TYR A 252 6.10 -10.46 -14.64
N HIS A 253 7.15 -10.32 -13.84
CA HIS A 253 7.43 -9.11 -13.08
C HIS A 253 8.46 -8.20 -13.77
N SER A 254 8.21 -6.90 -13.66
CA SER A 254 9.16 -5.86 -14.01
C SER A 254 10.34 -5.86 -13.02
N ASN A 255 11.31 -4.98 -13.24
CA ASN A 255 12.32 -4.61 -12.25
C ASN A 255 11.82 -3.54 -11.25
N GLN A 256 10.54 -3.18 -11.31
CA GLN A 256 9.95 -2.12 -10.52
C GLN A 256 9.33 -2.68 -9.23
N VAL A 257 10.09 -2.60 -8.13
CA VAL A 257 9.67 -2.98 -6.77
C VAL A 257 10.03 -1.85 -5.79
N LEU A 258 9.11 -1.45 -4.92
CA LEU A 258 9.35 -0.42 -3.89
C LEU A 258 9.87 -1.07 -2.61
N GLY A 259 11.07 -0.63 -2.21
CA GLY A 259 12.06 -1.42 -1.45
C GLY A 259 13.35 -1.52 -2.26
N GLY A 260 13.21 -1.46 -3.59
CA GLY A 260 14.28 -1.23 -4.55
C GLY A 260 15.01 -2.51 -4.94
N LEU A 261 15.54 -2.50 -6.17
CA LEU A 261 16.50 -3.50 -6.66
C LEU A 261 17.83 -2.81 -6.97
N ALA A 262 18.93 -3.56 -6.94
CA ALA A 262 20.23 -3.01 -7.30
C ALA A 262 20.23 -2.45 -8.73
N GLY A 263 20.88 -1.30 -8.94
CA GLY A 263 21.16 -0.81 -10.28
C GLY A 263 21.87 -1.87 -11.12
N GLY A 264 21.40 -2.08 -12.33
CA GLY A 264 21.79 -3.15 -13.25
C GLY A 264 20.74 -4.26 -13.35
N THR A 265 19.79 -4.33 -12.42
CA THR A 265 18.73 -5.35 -12.42
C THR A 265 17.73 -5.09 -13.56
N GLY A 266 17.66 -6.02 -14.50
CA GLY A 266 16.60 -6.04 -15.52
C GLY A 266 15.30 -6.60 -14.97
N ASN A 267 14.27 -6.72 -15.82
CA ASN A 267 13.01 -7.37 -15.44
C ASN A 267 13.27 -8.69 -14.70
N LEU A 268 12.47 -8.97 -13.68
CA LEU A 268 12.57 -10.23 -12.94
C LEU A 268 11.98 -11.40 -13.75
N GLY A 269 11.03 -11.13 -14.66
CA GLY A 269 10.35 -12.17 -15.42
C GLY A 269 9.55 -13.08 -14.50
N GLY A 270 9.64 -14.39 -14.71
CA GLY A 270 9.06 -15.40 -13.82
C GLY A 270 10.10 -16.22 -13.04
N ASP A 271 11.38 -16.01 -13.32
CA ASP A 271 12.52 -16.75 -12.75
C ASP A 271 13.48 -15.88 -11.93
N GLY A 272 13.18 -14.58 -11.74
CA GLY A 272 14.07 -13.62 -11.09
C GLY A 272 15.23 -13.13 -11.98
N GLY A 273 15.40 -13.68 -13.19
CA GLY A 273 16.46 -13.36 -14.14
C GLY A 273 15.97 -12.77 -15.47
N GLY A 274 14.67 -12.49 -15.58
CA GLY A 274 14.05 -11.87 -16.76
C GLY A 274 13.44 -12.82 -17.76
N THR A 275 13.47 -14.14 -17.51
CA THR A 275 12.87 -15.14 -18.39
C THR A 275 11.40 -15.32 -18.06
N PHE A 276 10.55 -15.40 -19.08
CA PHE A 276 9.16 -15.80 -18.91
C PHE A 276 9.05 -17.31 -18.66
N THR A 277 8.43 -17.71 -17.54
CA THR A 277 8.24 -19.13 -17.17
C THR A 277 6.77 -19.52 -17.04
N GLY A 278 5.84 -18.58 -17.24
CA GLY A 278 4.39 -18.82 -17.07
C GLY A 278 3.90 -18.76 -15.61
N SER A 279 4.79 -18.50 -14.65
CA SER A 279 4.47 -18.24 -13.24
C SER A 279 5.56 -17.35 -12.64
N LEU A 280 5.40 -16.94 -11.38
CA LEU A 280 6.44 -16.22 -10.64
C LEU A 280 7.18 -17.13 -9.64
N SER A 281 7.03 -18.44 -9.79
CA SER A 281 7.58 -19.46 -8.88
C SER A 281 9.10 -19.45 -8.73
N GLY A 282 9.83 -18.85 -9.67
CA GLY A 282 11.28 -18.75 -9.60
C GLY A 282 11.79 -17.46 -8.97
N ILE A 283 10.91 -16.54 -8.57
CA ILE A 283 11.30 -15.32 -7.87
C ILE A 283 11.40 -15.59 -6.37
N ASP A 284 12.59 -15.36 -5.83
CA ASP A 284 12.88 -15.37 -4.40
C ASP A 284 13.60 -14.07 -4.02
N PHE A 285 12.91 -13.20 -3.29
CA PHE A 285 13.40 -11.87 -2.96
C PHE A 285 14.62 -11.90 -2.03
N ASN A 286 14.82 -12.98 -1.27
CA ASN A 286 16.02 -13.18 -0.44
C ASN A 286 17.33 -13.23 -1.26
N GLN A 287 17.25 -13.33 -2.58
CA GLN A 287 18.40 -13.29 -3.49
C GLN A 287 18.84 -11.87 -3.86
N PHE A 288 18.03 -10.85 -3.56
CA PHE A 288 18.39 -9.45 -3.77
C PHE A 288 18.85 -8.82 -2.45
N ALA A 289 19.62 -7.74 -2.58
CA ALA A 289 20.19 -7.07 -1.41
C ALA A 289 19.21 -6.08 -0.81
N GLY A 290 19.04 -6.14 0.52
CA GLY A 290 18.09 -5.30 1.24
C GLY A 290 16.67 -5.89 1.19
N ASP A 291 15.75 -5.26 1.91
CA ASP A 291 14.36 -5.68 1.95
C ASP A 291 13.59 -5.05 0.76
N GLN A 292 12.87 -5.83 -0.03
CA GLN A 292 11.98 -5.36 -1.10
C GLN A 292 10.58 -5.02 -0.56
N TYR A 293 10.51 -4.54 0.67
CA TYR A 293 9.31 -3.99 1.29
C TYR A 293 9.66 -2.75 2.11
N PHE A 294 8.67 -1.93 2.42
CA PHE A 294 8.81 -0.81 3.37
C PHE A 294 7.74 -0.92 4.46
N SER A 295 7.96 -0.24 5.59
CA SER A 295 7.08 -0.34 6.74
C SER A 295 6.52 1.01 7.19
N VAL A 296 5.32 0.96 7.76
CA VAL A 296 4.71 2.07 8.47
C VAL A 296 4.29 1.65 9.87
N ARG A 297 4.68 2.45 10.85
CA ARG A 297 4.31 2.21 12.24
C ARG A 297 2.88 2.62 12.51
N VAL A 298 2.12 1.75 13.17
CA VAL A 298 0.80 2.08 13.71
C VAL A 298 0.97 3.01 14.90
N VAL A 299 0.59 4.27 14.74
CA VAL A 299 0.66 5.27 15.81
C VAL A 299 -0.66 5.30 16.60
N PRO A 300 -0.62 5.45 17.94
CA PRO A 300 -1.84 5.68 18.71
C PRO A 300 -2.51 6.97 18.27
N GLU A 301 -3.84 7.00 18.22
CA GLU A 301 -4.53 8.24 17.91
C GLU A 301 -4.21 9.33 18.95
N PRO A 302 -4.02 10.60 18.53
CA PRO A 302 -3.70 11.70 19.45
C PRO A 302 -4.69 11.82 20.62
N CYS A 303 -5.97 11.53 20.38
CA CYS A 303 -7.02 11.53 21.40
C CYS A 303 -6.82 10.42 22.45
N ALA A 304 -6.33 9.26 22.06
CA ALA A 304 -6.03 8.16 22.99
C ALA A 304 -4.86 8.51 23.92
N LEU A 305 -3.82 9.17 23.39
CA LEU A 305 -2.72 9.70 24.21
C LEU A 305 -3.22 10.75 25.21
N THR A 306 -4.08 11.67 24.75
CA THR A 306 -4.59 12.75 25.59
C THR A 306 -5.48 12.22 26.72
N LEU A 307 -6.34 11.23 26.44
CA LEU A 307 -7.19 10.59 27.45
C LEU A 307 -6.38 9.78 28.47
N ALA A 308 -5.34 9.06 28.02
CA ALA A 308 -4.42 8.35 28.91
C ALA A 308 -3.71 9.33 29.86
N VAL A 309 -3.16 10.44 29.33
CA VAL A 309 -2.52 11.48 30.14
C VAL A 309 -3.49 12.10 31.15
N MET A 310 -4.74 12.36 30.77
CA MET A 310 -5.76 12.84 31.71
C MET A 310 -6.08 11.79 32.79
N ALA A 311 -6.23 10.51 32.44
CA ALA A 311 -6.52 9.44 33.40
C ALA A 311 -5.41 9.28 34.46
N PHE A 312 -4.14 9.46 34.07
CA PHE A 312 -2.99 9.41 35.01
C PHE A 312 -2.82 10.69 35.85
N ALA A 313 -3.41 11.82 35.46
CA ALA A 313 -3.35 13.07 36.23
C ALA A 313 -4.41 13.17 37.36
N LEU A 314 -5.48 12.36 37.29
CA LEU A 314 -6.58 12.39 38.27
C LEU A 314 -6.31 11.79 39.69
N PRO A 315 -5.32 10.92 39.98
CA PRO A 315 -5.17 10.37 41.33
C PRO A 315 -4.53 11.34 42.35
N LEU A 316 -3.89 12.44 41.92
CA LEU A 316 -3.17 13.35 42.83
C LEU A 316 -4.09 14.28 43.64
N ALA A 317 -5.41 14.28 43.40
CA ALA A 317 -6.35 15.17 44.08
C ALA A 317 -7.09 14.54 45.28
N ARG A 318 -6.85 13.27 45.66
CA ARG A 318 -7.71 12.56 46.65
C ARG A 318 -7.05 12.01 47.91
N CYS A 319 -5.83 12.43 48.28
CA CYS A 319 -5.27 12.08 49.59
C CYS A 319 -4.80 13.31 50.37
N ARG A 320 -5.75 13.96 51.09
CA ARG A 320 -5.49 14.62 52.39
C ARG A 320 -6.81 14.82 53.14
N ARG A 321 -7.18 13.80 53.92
CA ARG A 321 -8.07 13.93 55.08
C ARG A 321 -7.46 13.13 56.23
N SER A 322 -6.80 13.86 57.13
CA SER A 322 -6.54 13.54 58.53
C SER A 322 -6.23 14.85 59.22
#